data_AF-U1JPG8-F1
#
_entry.id   AF-U1JPG8-F1
#
_cell.length_a   1.000
_cell.length_b   1.000
_cell.length_c   1.000
_cell.angle_alpha   90.00
_cell.angle_beta   90.00
_cell.angle_gamma   90.00
#
_symmetry.space_group_name_H-M   'P 1'
#
loop_
_entity.id
_entity.type
_entity.pdbx_description
1 polymer ?
#
loop_
_entity_poly.entity_id
_entity_poly.type
_entity_poly.pdbx_seq_one_letter_code
_entity_poly.pdbx_strand_id
1 'polypeptide(L)'
;MRLLSLLLALCLISACHSTQKMDTENKAKPLPTQHYAPVAMLFQTHYAICSTNALSTTDRQMHTLPIHYQQHQTLNLFFTKWCNSPSTTTQLRLLKILVEQNKWPDEYAIYFNFMKRSTQDLRTQKLANIALKKSLESTEYRLKNLQITLIELKKQLTQVELQRLNPSVPEIPTQLREEGAL
;
A
#
# COMPACT_ATOMS: atom_id res chain seq x y z
N MET A 1 31.04 -48.68 38.83
CA MET A 1 30.37 -47.50 38.22
C MET A 1 29.31 -46.82 39.09
N ARG A 2 29.17 -47.15 40.39
CA ARG A 2 28.25 -46.43 41.31
C ARG A 2 28.92 -45.35 42.18
N LEU A 3 30.24 -45.41 42.35
CA LEU A 3 31.00 -44.39 43.10
C LEU A 3 31.25 -43.10 42.29
N LEU A 4 31.40 -43.21 40.96
CA LEU A 4 31.63 -42.05 40.10
C LEU A 4 30.39 -41.14 40.02
N SER A 5 29.20 -41.74 40.06
CA SER A 5 27.91 -41.03 40.07
C SER A 5 27.63 -40.32 41.41
N LEU A 6 28.19 -40.81 42.52
CA LEU A 6 28.10 -40.15 43.83
C LEU A 6 29.03 -38.93 43.94
N LEU A 7 30.21 -38.97 43.31
CA LEU A 7 31.15 -37.84 43.28
C LEU A 7 30.67 -36.68 42.39
N LEU A 8 30.01 -36.98 41.26
CA LEU A 8 29.42 -35.96 40.39
C LEU A 8 28.22 -35.24 41.03
N ALA A 9 27.48 -35.92 41.90
CA ALA A 9 26.38 -35.31 42.65
C ALA A 9 26.87 -34.35 43.74
N LEU A 10 28.03 -34.59 44.36
CA LEU A 10 28.57 -33.69 45.39
C LEU A 10 29.14 -32.37 44.82
N CYS A 11 29.65 -32.36 43.58
CA CYS A 11 30.14 -31.12 42.94
C CYS A 11 29.03 -30.14 42.56
N LEU A 12 27.78 -30.60 42.41
CA LEU A 12 26.65 -29.72 42.03
C LEU A 12 26.00 -29.01 43.21
N ILE A 13 26.34 -29.39 44.46
CA ILE A 13 25.74 -28.81 45.68
C ILE A 13 26.69 -27.77 46.33
N SER A 14 27.97 -27.75 45.98
CA SER A 14 28.95 -26.81 46.56
C SER A 14 29.07 -25.46 45.83
N ALA A 15 28.26 -25.20 44.79
CA ALA A 15 28.27 -23.92 44.07
C ALA A 15 27.19 -22.93 44.55
N CYS A 16 26.52 -23.23 45.66
CA CYS A 16 25.57 -22.31 46.28
C CYS A 16 26.00 -22.11 47.73
N HIS A 17 26.83 -21.10 47.99
CA HIS A 17 26.95 -20.35 49.25
C HIS A 17 28.26 -19.57 49.23
N SER A 18 28.21 -18.32 48.76
CA SER A 18 28.91 -17.17 49.36
C SER A 18 28.92 -16.02 48.35
N THR A 19 27.88 -15.22 48.39
CA THR A 19 28.01 -13.80 48.03
C THR A 19 27.53 -13.02 49.23
N GLN A 20 28.52 -12.58 49.99
CA GLN A 20 28.43 -11.66 51.11
C GLN A 20 27.62 -10.42 50.65
N LYS A 21 26.49 -10.16 51.32
CA LYS A 21 25.79 -8.88 51.20
C LYS A 21 26.73 -7.79 51.75
N MET A 22 27.27 -6.95 50.87
CA MET A 22 27.66 -5.61 51.26
C MET A 22 26.48 -4.69 50.96
N ASP A 23 25.89 -4.16 52.02
CA ASP A 23 25.02 -2.99 51.94
C ASP A 23 25.85 -1.82 51.41
N THR A 24 25.60 -1.47 50.15
CA THR A 24 25.72 -0.09 49.70
C THR A 24 24.42 0.23 49.00
N GLU A 25 23.53 0.84 49.76
CA GLU A 25 22.32 1.49 49.29
C GLU A 25 22.72 2.67 48.39
N ASN A 26 23.02 2.35 47.13
CA ASN A 26 22.81 3.24 46.01
C ASN A 26 21.83 2.50 45.11
N LYS A 27 20.54 2.83 45.20
CA LYS A 27 19.55 2.51 44.17
C LYS A 27 19.88 3.30 42.90
N ALA A 28 21.04 3.05 42.30
CA ALA A 28 21.22 3.28 40.89
C ALA A 28 20.31 2.27 40.20
N LYS A 29 19.15 2.72 39.72
CA LYS A 29 18.37 1.95 38.75
C LYS A 29 19.37 1.46 37.70
N PRO A 30 19.46 0.15 37.40
CA PRO A 30 20.30 -0.29 36.31
C PRO A 30 19.89 0.51 35.08
N LEU A 31 20.83 1.30 34.54
CA LEU A 31 20.62 2.02 33.30
C LEU A 31 20.19 0.98 32.27
N PRO A 32 19.05 1.13 31.58
CA PRO A 32 18.65 0.12 30.62
C PRO A 32 19.77 -0.02 29.61
N THR A 33 20.32 -1.23 29.49
CA THR A 33 21.27 -1.53 28.43
C THR A 33 20.56 -1.26 27.12
N GLN A 34 21.00 -0.20 26.42
CA GLN A 34 20.39 0.21 25.17
C GLN A 34 20.70 -0.87 24.13
N HIS A 35 19.64 -1.57 23.71
CA HIS A 35 19.71 -2.58 22.65
C HIS A 35 18.82 -2.15 21.49
N TYR A 36 18.96 -2.79 20.33
CA TYR A 36 17.98 -2.64 19.27
C TYR A 36 16.69 -3.39 19.64
N ALA A 37 15.55 -2.92 19.12
CA ALA A 37 14.28 -3.60 19.33
C ALA A 37 14.25 -4.92 18.56
N PRO A 38 13.71 -6.02 19.11
CA PRO A 38 13.53 -7.25 18.33
C PRO A 38 12.64 -7.00 17.11
N VAL A 39 12.88 -7.71 16.01
CA VAL A 39 12.07 -7.60 14.77
C VAL A 39 10.57 -7.77 15.04
N ALA A 40 10.18 -8.65 15.98
CA ALA A 40 8.78 -8.82 16.39
C ALA A 40 8.15 -7.52 16.91
N MET A 41 8.90 -6.69 17.65
CA MET A 41 8.42 -5.38 18.09
C MET A 41 8.30 -4.40 16.92
N LEU A 42 9.21 -4.43 15.94
CA LEU A 42 9.05 -3.60 14.72
C LEU A 42 7.74 -3.92 14.00
N PHE A 43 7.40 -5.21 13.87
CA PHE A 43 6.13 -5.63 13.30
C PHE A 43 4.93 -5.13 14.11
N GLN A 44 4.97 -5.28 15.44
CA GLN A 44 3.89 -4.81 16.32
C GLN A 44 3.72 -3.29 16.22
N THR A 45 4.81 -2.52 16.25
CA THR A 45 4.78 -1.06 16.13
C THR A 45 4.28 -0.63 14.76
N HIS A 46 4.76 -1.24 13.67
CA HIS A 46 4.23 -0.99 12.33
C HIS A 46 2.73 -1.26 12.27
N TYR A 47 2.28 -2.43 12.72
CA TYR A 47 0.87 -2.78 12.71
C TYR A 47 0.04 -1.80 13.55
N ALA A 48 0.48 -1.47 14.77
CA ALA A 48 -0.22 -0.54 15.65
C ALA A 48 -0.37 0.85 15.00
N ILE A 49 0.68 1.38 14.37
CA ILE A 49 0.67 2.71 13.75
C ILE A 49 -0.15 2.70 12.44
N CYS A 50 -0.05 1.66 11.62
CA CYS A 50 -0.75 1.59 10.33
C CYS A 50 -2.23 1.18 10.44
N SER A 51 -2.63 0.46 11.50
CA SER A 51 -4.00 -0.03 11.69
C SER A 51 -4.94 1.02 12.31
N THR A 52 -4.40 2.05 12.94
CA THR A 52 -5.21 3.16 13.43
C THR A 52 -5.56 4.10 12.28
N ASN A 53 -6.81 4.02 11.82
CA ASN A 53 -7.39 4.87 10.76
C ASN A 53 -7.54 6.36 11.13
N ALA A 54 -6.80 6.86 12.14
CA ALA A 54 -6.98 8.21 12.65
C ALA A 54 -5.68 9.00 12.51
N LEU A 55 -5.77 10.17 11.84
CA LEU A 55 -5.03 11.35 12.29
C LEU A 55 -5.47 11.65 13.73
N SER A 56 -5.04 10.83 14.70
CA SER A 56 -5.43 11.00 16.09
C SER A 56 -4.47 11.97 16.72
N THR A 57 -4.92 13.22 16.86
CA THR A 57 -4.34 14.24 17.75
C THR A 57 -4.56 13.92 19.23
N THR A 58 -5.16 12.77 19.55
CA THR A 58 -5.47 12.35 20.91
C THR A 58 -4.77 11.03 21.25
N ASP A 59 -4.07 11.11 22.37
CA ASP A 59 -3.13 10.19 22.99
C ASP A 59 -3.80 8.88 23.46
N ARG A 60 -4.26 8.05 22.51
CA ARG A 60 -4.43 6.63 22.81
C ARG A 60 -3.02 6.07 22.84
N GLN A 61 -2.62 5.52 23.99
CA GLN A 61 -1.36 4.81 24.18
C GLN A 61 -1.16 3.78 23.06
N MET A 62 -0.55 4.24 21.98
CA MET A 62 -0.02 3.38 20.95
C MET A 62 1.19 2.72 21.59
N HIS A 63 1.26 1.39 21.49
CA HIS A 63 2.46 0.64 21.80
C HIS A 63 3.55 1.02 20.78
N THR A 64 4.12 2.20 20.98
CA THR A 64 5.29 2.73 20.29
C THR A 64 6.52 2.05 20.86
N LEU A 65 7.60 2.05 20.09
CA LEU A 65 8.86 1.47 20.56
C LEU A 65 9.28 2.12 21.88
N PRO A 66 9.55 1.33 22.94
CA PRO A 66 10.07 1.84 24.20
C PRO A 66 11.31 2.72 24.02
N ILE A 67 11.41 3.78 24.84
CA ILE A 67 12.47 4.80 24.75
C ILE A 67 13.88 4.23 24.96
N HIS A 68 13.99 3.08 25.65
CA HIS A 68 15.28 2.46 25.92
C HIS A 68 15.90 1.75 24.71
N TYR A 69 15.15 1.53 23.62
CA TYR A 69 15.71 0.96 22.41
C TYR A 69 16.54 1.99 21.63
N GLN A 70 17.66 1.54 21.08
CA GLN A 70 18.43 2.34 20.14
C GLN A 70 17.57 2.67 18.92
N GLN A 71 17.70 3.91 18.42
CA GLN A 71 16.97 4.39 17.25
C GLN A 71 15.42 4.36 17.40
N HIS A 72 14.88 4.26 18.62
CA HIS A 72 13.43 4.19 18.84
C HIS A 72 12.69 5.38 18.20
N GLN A 73 13.18 6.62 18.36
CA GLN A 73 12.56 7.81 17.79
C GLN A 73 12.62 7.79 16.26
N THR A 74 13.76 7.41 15.68
CA THR A 74 13.95 7.27 14.24
C THR A 74 12.95 6.28 13.65
N LEU A 75 12.78 5.11 14.27
CA LEU A 75 11.85 4.07 13.83
C LEU A 75 10.39 4.49 13.99
N ASN A 76 10.01 5.07 15.14
CA ASN A 76 8.66 5.57 15.36
C ASN A 76 8.29 6.65 14.33
N LEU A 77 9.16 7.65 14.10
CA LEU A 77 8.94 8.68 13.08
C LEU A 77 8.84 8.10 11.68
N PHE A 78 9.68 7.12 11.36
CA PHE A 78 9.61 6.42 10.09
C PHE A 78 8.26 5.74 9.90
N PHE A 79 7.81 4.90 10.85
CA PHE A 79 6.54 4.20 10.74
C PHE A 79 5.37 5.17 10.64
N THR A 80 5.34 6.23 11.45
CA THR A 80 4.31 7.26 11.35
C THR A 80 4.27 7.90 9.96
N LYS A 81 5.42 8.32 9.41
CA LYS A 81 5.47 8.94 8.07
C LYS A 81 5.13 7.95 6.96
N TRP A 82 5.58 6.71 7.09
CA TRP A 82 5.39 5.66 6.08
C TRP A 82 3.92 5.21 6.02
N CYS A 83 3.30 4.94 7.17
CA CYS A 83 1.90 4.52 7.28
C CYS A 83 0.91 5.60 6.80
N ASN A 84 1.22 6.87 7.07
CA ASN A 84 0.36 8.00 6.66
C ASN A 84 0.66 8.51 5.24
N SER A 85 1.59 7.88 4.50
CA SER A 85 1.92 8.32 3.15
C SER A 85 0.95 7.74 2.11
N PRO A 86 0.26 8.57 1.30
CA PRO A 86 -0.65 8.07 0.27
C PRO A 86 0.09 7.45 -0.94
N SER A 87 1.39 7.76 -1.08
CA SER A 87 2.21 7.42 -2.25
C SER A 87 3.19 6.30 -1.94
N THR A 88 3.09 5.19 -2.68
CA THR A 88 4.04 4.07 -2.61
C THR A 88 5.45 4.51 -3.02
N THR A 89 5.60 5.51 -3.89
CA THR A 89 6.90 6.11 -4.22
C THR A 89 7.52 6.80 -3.01
N THR A 90 6.72 7.56 -2.25
CA THR A 90 7.19 8.22 -1.02
C THR A 90 7.53 7.20 0.05
N GLN A 91 6.71 6.16 0.22
CA GLN A 91 6.99 5.04 1.13
C GLN A 91 8.33 4.35 0.84
N LEU A 92 8.59 4.02 -0.44
CA LEU A 92 9.88 3.43 -0.86
C LEU A 92 11.07 4.36 -0.60
N ARG A 93 10.90 5.66 -0.85
CA ARG A 93 11.94 6.66 -0.56
C ARG A 93 12.21 6.77 0.94
N LEU A 94 11.17 6.82 1.77
CA LEU A 94 11.32 6.85 3.24
C LEU A 94 12.06 5.61 3.74
N LEU A 95 11.75 4.43 3.19
CA LEU A 95 12.43 3.18 3.55
C LEU A 95 13.90 3.20 3.12
N LYS A 96 14.20 3.68 1.92
CA LYS A 96 15.58 3.86 1.45
C LYS A 96 16.37 4.77 2.41
N ILE A 97 15.80 5.92 2.74
CA ILE A 97 16.41 6.88 3.67
C ILE A 97 16.65 6.23 5.04
N LEU A 98 15.67 5.51 5.60
CA LEU A 98 15.82 4.81 6.87
C LEU A 98 17.01 3.86 6.85
N VAL A 99 17.10 3.02 5.82
CA VAL A 99 18.16 2.00 5.68
C VAL A 99 19.54 2.63 5.51
N GLU A 100 19.64 3.76 4.80
CA GLU A 100 20.91 4.46 4.57
C GLU A 100 21.38 5.30 5.78
N GLN A 101 20.46 5.75 6.63
CA GLN A 101 20.77 6.68 7.73
C GLN A 101 21.52 6.04 8.91
N ASN A 102 21.40 4.73 9.12
CA ASN A 102 21.96 4.05 10.28
C ASN A 102 22.51 2.67 9.93
N LYS A 103 23.47 2.19 10.72
CA LYS A 103 23.82 0.77 10.76
C LYS A 103 22.76 0.04 11.56
N TRP A 104 21.92 -0.73 10.87
CA TRP A 104 20.86 -1.54 11.47
C TRP A 104 21.37 -2.96 11.76
N PRO A 105 20.80 -3.66 12.74
CA PRO A 105 21.06 -5.08 12.95
C PRO A 105 20.73 -5.90 11.70
N ASP A 106 21.51 -6.94 11.42
CA ASP A 106 21.30 -7.80 10.24
C ASP A 106 19.89 -8.42 10.22
N GLU A 107 19.33 -8.73 11.39
CA GLU A 107 17.96 -9.21 11.54
C GLU A 107 16.90 -8.24 10.97
N TYR A 108 17.16 -6.93 10.95
CA TYR A 108 16.24 -5.94 10.37
C TYR A 108 16.23 -5.99 8.84
N ALA A 109 17.28 -6.51 8.21
CA ALA A 109 17.35 -6.58 6.76
C ALA A 109 16.19 -7.42 6.19
N ILE A 110 15.80 -8.50 6.86
CA ILE A 110 14.67 -9.35 6.47
C ILE A 110 13.38 -8.52 6.48
N TYR A 111 13.16 -7.78 7.56
CA TYR A 111 11.98 -6.95 7.74
C TYR A 111 11.90 -5.79 6.72
N PHE A 112 12.98 -5.05 6.54
CA PHE A 112 13.04 -3.96 5.58
C PHE A 112 12.89 -4.45 4.13
N ASN A 113 13.46 -5.61 3.79
CA ASN A 113 13.25 -6.23 2.50
C ASN A 113 11.79 -6.65 2.28
N PHE A 114 11.12 -7.16 3.31
CA PHE A 114 9.69 -7.47 3.26
C PHE A 114 8.87 -6.20 2.96
N MET A 115 9.07 -5.12 3.73
CA MET A 115 8.36 -3.86 3.49
C MET A 115 8.62 -3.30 2.10
N LYS A 116 9.87 -3.37 1.62
CA LYS A 116 10.24 -2.93 0.27
C LYS A 116 9.46 -3.69 -0.80
N ARG A 117 9.49 -5.03 -0.76
CA ARG A 117 8.81 -5.89 -1.74
C ARG A 117 7.30 -5.66 -1.72
N SER A 118 6.69 -5.71 -0.53
CA SER A 118 5.25 -5.47 -0.36
C SER A 118 4.81 -4.11 -0.94
N THR A 119 5.62 -3.06 -0.72
CA THR A 119 5.31 -1.73 -1.28
C THR A 119 5.47 -1.66 -2.79
N GLN A 120 6.47 -2.36 -3.35
CA GLN A 120 6.68 -2.46 -4.79
C GLN A 120 5.52 -3.19 -5.46
N ASP A 121 5.05 -4.29 -4.87
CA ASP A 121 3.91 -5.06 -5.36
C ASP A 121 2.63 -4.22 -5.33
N LEU A 122 2.38 -3.52 -4.22
CA LEU A 122 1.25 -2.60 -4.10
C LEU A 122 1.31 -1.48 -5.15
N ARG A 123 2.51 -0.94 -5.43
CA ARG A 123 2.70 0.07 -6.49
C ARG A 123 2.32 -0.49 -7.85
N THR A 124 2.78 -1.69 -8.18
CA THR A 124 2.45 -2.36 -9.45
C THR A 124 0.94 -2.55 -9.58
N GLN A 125 0.26 -3.02 -8.54
CA GLN A 125 -1.19 -3.18 -8.52
C GLN A 125 -1.93 -1.85 -8.69
N LYS A 126 -1.51 -0.79 -8.01
CA LYS A 126 -2.10 0.57 -8.16
C LYS A 126 -1.97 1.09 -9.59
N LEU A 127 -0.80 0.92 -10.22
CA LEU A 127 -0.58 1.35 -11.61
C LEU A 127 -1.43 0.54 -12.59
N ALA A 128 -1.51 -0.79 -12.40
CA ALA A 128 -2.38 -1.65 -13.19
C ALA A 128 -3.85 -1.24 -13.07
N ASN A 129 -4.32 -0.95 -11.86
CA ASN A 129 -5.69 -0.48 -11.63
C ASN A 129 -5.99 0.85 -12.34
N ILE A 130 -5.07 1.81 -12.30
CA ILE A 130 -5.19 3.07 -13.04
C ILE A 130 -5.29 2.82 -14.55
N ALA A 131 -4.46 1.93 -15.10
CA ALA A 131 -4.49 1.58 -16.51
C ALA A 131 -5.82 0.91 -16.91
N LEU A 132 -6.29 -0.03 -16.10
CA LEU A 132 -7.58 -0.70 -16.29
C LEU A 132 -8.74 0.29 -16.24
N LYS A 133 -8.74 1.23 -15.29
CA LYS A 133 -9.78 2.26 -15.18
C LYS A 133 -9.83 3.15 -16.42
N LYS A 134 -8.68 3.61 -16.91
CA LYS A 134 -8.60 4.39 -18.17
C LYS A 134 -9.12 3.59 -19.37
N SER A 135 -8.77 2.30 -19.45
CA SER A 135 -9.28 1.42 -20.49
C SER A 135 -10.79 1.29 -20.43
N LEU A 136 -11.36 1.11 -19.22
CA LEU A 136 -12.80 1.03 -19.01
C LEU A 136 -13.51 2.31 -19.47
N GLU A 137 -13.05 3.48 -19.03
CA GLU A 137 -13.59 4.78 -19.42
C GLU A 137 -13.55 4.98 -20.95
N SER A 138 -12.47 4.55 -21.61
CA SER A 138 -12.35 4.59 -23.07
C SER A 138 -13.36 3.65 -23.76
N THR A 139 -13.55 2.44 -23.24
CA THR A 139 -14.53 1.50 -23.80
C THR A 139 -15.96 1.98 -23.61
N GLU A 140 -16.30 2.57 -22.46
CA GLU A 140 -17.62 3.16 -22.20
C GLU A 140 -17.90 4.33 -23.16
N TYR A 141 -16.92 5.19 -23.40
CA TYR A 141 -17.03 6.27 -24.38
C TYR A 141 -17.28 5.73 -25.80
N ARG A 142 -16.55 4.70 -26.22
CA ARG A 142 -16.76 4.05 -27.53
C ARG A 142 -18.15 3.42 -27.65
N LEU A 143 -18.65 2.77 -26.61
CA LEU A 143 -19.98 2.18 -26.59
C LEU A 143 -21.07 3.25 -26.73
N LYS A 144 -20.96 4.37 -26.03
CA LYS A 144 -21.90 5.50 -26.17
C LYS A 144 -21.92 6.05 -27.59
N ASN A 145 -20.74 6.23 -28.21
CA ASN A 145 -20.66 6.71 -29.58
C ASN A 145 -21.29 5.72 -30.57
N LEU A 146 -21.00 4.42 -30.44
CA LEU A 146 -21.61 3.39 -31.29
C LEU A 146 -23.13 3.35 -31.15
N GLN A 147 -23.66 3.54 -29.94
CA GLN A 147 -25.10 3.61 -29.70
C GLN A 147 -25.74 4.80 -30.44
N ILE A 148 -25.09 5.98 -30.40
CA ILE A 148 -25.54 7.16 -31.15
C ILE A 148 -25.53 6.88 -32.65
N THR A 149 -24.44 6.30 -33.18
CA THR A 149 -24.33 5.95 -34.60
C THR A 149 -25.41 4.94 -35.02
N LEU A 150 -25.72 3.93 -34.19
CA LEU A 150 -26.76 2.95 -34.47
C LEU A 150 -28.14 3.63 -34.55
N ILE A 151 -28.45 4.52 -33.61
CA ILE A 151 -29.71 5.29 -33.61
C ILE A 151 -29.81 6.12 -34.90
N GLU A 152 -28.74 6.79 -35.30
CA GLU A 152 -28.71 7.59 -36.53
C GLU A 152 -28.86 6.73 -37.79
N LEU A 153 -28.14 5.60 -37.88
CA LEU A 153 -28.28 4.66 -38.99
C LEU A 153 -29.69 4.08 -39.08
N LYS A 154 -30.32 3.78 -37.94
CA LYS A 154 -31.72 3.34 -37.90
C LYS A 154 -32.66 4.41 -38.45
N LYS A 155 -32.43 5.68 -38.09
CA LYS A 155 -33.20 6.82 -38.61
C LYS A 155 -33.01 6.96 -40.13
N GLN A 156 -31.77 6.91 -40.61
CA GLN A 156 -31.47 6.97 -42.04
C GLN A 156 -32.11 5.81 -42.81
N LEU A 157 -32.08 4.60 -42.26
CA LEU A 157 -32.74 3.44 -42.86
C LEU A 157 -34.25 3.67 -43.00
N THR A 158 -34.92 4.12 -41.93
CA THR A 158 -36.36 4.42 -42.00
C THR A 158 -36.70 5.51 -43.02
N GLN A 159 -35.82 6.51 -43.20
CA GLN A 159 -36.00 7.56 -44.20
C GLN A 159 -35.88 7.01 -45.62
N VAL A 160 -34.90 6.13 -45.87
CA VAL A 160 -34.72 5.46 -47.17
C VAL A 160 -35.91 4.55 -47.49
N GLU A 161 -36.40 3.79 -46.51
CA GLU A 161 -37.60 2.96 -46.68
C GLU A 161 -38.83 3.81 -47.03
N LEU A 162 -39.02 4.94 -46.36
CA LEU A 162 -40.12 5.87 -46.63
C LEU A 162 -40.02 6.50 -48.03
N GLN A 163 -38.82 6.87 -48.48
CA GLN A 163 -38.58 7.37 -49.84
C GLN A 163 -38.88 6.31 -50.92
N ARG A 164 -38.60 5.03 -50.65
CA ARG A 164 -38.94 3.94 -51.58
C ARG A 164 -40.45 3.71 -51.67
N LEU A 165 -41.17 3.87 -50.56
CA LEU A 165 -42.63 3.71 -50.51
C LEU A 165 -43.37 4.88 -51.17
N ASN A 166 -42.80 6.08 -51.13
CA ASN A 166 -43.33 7.29 -51.77
C ASN A 166 -42.33 7.84 -52.79
N PRO A 167 -42.14 7.19 -53.96
CA PRO A 167 -41.25 7.72 -54.97
C PRO A 167 -41.77 9.09 -55.41
N SER A 168 -40.89 10.10 -55.35
CA SER A 168 -41.19 11.40 -55.95
C SER A 168 -41.47 11.19 -57.44
N VAL A 169 -42.64 11.68 -57.89
CA VAL A 169 -42.97 11.73 -59.32
C VAL A 169 -41.83 12.50 -60.02
N PRO A 170 -41.22 11.95 -61.08
CA PRO A 170 -40.21 12.69 -61.81
C PRO A 170 -40.86 13.98 -62.32
N GLU A 171 -40.28 15.14 -61.98
CA GLU A 171 -40.60 16.39 -62.69
C GLU A 171 -40.18 16.18 -64.15
N ILE A 172 -41.15 15.83 -64.98
CA ILE A 172 -41.03 15.91 -66.43
C ILE A 172 -40.73 17.38 -66.74
N PRO A 173 -39.62 17.71 -67.43
CA PRO A 173 -39.35 19.09 -67.82
C PRO A 173 -40.52 19.62 -68.64
N THR A 174 -41.23 20.59 -68.09
CA THR A 174 -42.31 21.34 -68.74
C THR A 174 -41.67 22.23 -69.82
N GLN A 175 -41.32 21.65 -70.95
CA GLN A 175 -41.10 22.38 -72.19
C GLN A 175 -41.92 21.72 -73.29
N LEU A 176 -43.15 22.21 -73.44
CA LEU A 176 -43.87 22.37 -74.71
C LEU A 176 -45.34 22.60 -74.38
N ARG A 177 -45.68 23.83 -74.02
CA ARG A 177 -47.01 24.34 -74.32
C ARG A 177 -46.94 25.84 -74.57
N GLU A 178 -47.40 26.18 -75.77
CA GLU A 178 -47.83 27.49 -76.27
C GLU A 178 -46.73 28.50 -76.62
N GLU A 179 -46.47 28.62 -77.92
CA GLU A 179 -46.75 29.87 -78.66
C GLU A 179 -46.85 29.58 -80.16
N GLY A 180 -47.94 30.03 -80.79
CA GLY A 180 -48.13 29.91 -82.23
C GLY A 180 -49.60 29.96 -82.68
N ALA A 181 -50.34 30.96 -82.21
CA ALA A 181 -51.59 31.37 -82.82
C ALA A 181 -51.31 32.19 -84.09
N LEU A 182 -51.89 31.80 -85.23
CA LEU A 182 -52.50 32.66 -86.26
C LEU A 182 -53.16 31.80 -87.35
#